data_AF-A0A8X6KEJ0-F1
#
_entry.id   AF-A0A8X6KEJ0-F1
#
_cell.length_a   1.000
_cell.length_b   1.000
_cell.length_c   1.000
_cell.angle_alpha   90.00
_cell.angle_beta   90.00
_cell.angle_gamma   90.00
#
_symmetry.space_group_name_H-M   'P 1'
#
loop_
_entity.id
_entity.type
_entity.pdbx_description
1 polymer ?
#
loop_
_entity_poly.entity_id
_entity_poly.type
_entity_poly.pdbx_seq_one_letter_code
_entity_poly.pdbx_strand_id
1 'polypeptide(L)'
;MTVSYQYDVASSASGGFIRLLFRWRGSVWKVVYREMLLFTVCYIVLSLLYNFALTEGQQRIFEKVVFFCSTFMDLIPLSFMLGFYVSFIAARWWSQFIAIPWPDK
;
A
#
# COMPACT_ATOMS: atom_id res chain seq x y z
N MET A 1 1.49 13.22 -13.86
CA MET A 1 1.20 14.65 -13.61
C MET A 1 1.46 14.94 -12.15
N THR A 2 2.11 16.07 -11.85
CA THR A 2 2.26 16.59 -10.49
C THR A 2 0.89 17.01 -9.94
N VAL A 3 0.65 16.77 -8.66
CA VAL A 3 -0.61 17.13 -7.98
C VAL A 3 -0.27 18.11 -6.87
N SER A 4 -0.56 19.39 -7.10
CA SER A 4 -0.38 20.42 -6.08
C SER A 4 -1.57 20.46 -5.14
N TYR A 5 -1.33 20.27 -3.85
CA TYR A 5 -2.33 20.34 -2.77
C TYR A 5 -1.90 21.30 -1.65
N GLN A 6 -0.85 22.09 -1.86
CA GLN A 6 -0.25 22.98 -0.85
C GLN A 6 -1.25 23.97 -0.25
N TYR A 7 -2.18 24.49 -1.06
CA TYR A 7 -3.24 25.40 -0.60
C TYR A 7 -4.24 24.70 0.33
N ASP A 8 -4.56 23.43 0.07
CA ASP A 8 -5.54 22.65 0.84
C ASP A 8 -5.03 22.30 2.26
N VAL A 9 -3.72 22.38 2.49
CA VAL A 9 -3.04 22.14 3.79
C VAL A 9 -2.37 23.38 4.37
N ALA A 10 -2.68 24.57 3.85
CA ALA A 10 -2.10 25.82 4.34
C ALA A 10 -2.56 26.19 5.76
N SER A 11 -3.72 25.67 6.20
CA SER A 11 -4.25 25.87 7.56
C SER A 11 -4.21 24.56 8.34
N SER A 12 -3.74 24.60 9.58
CA SER A 12 -3.65 23.44 10.51
C SER A 12 -5.00 22.95 11.04
N ALA A 13 -6.11 23.25 10.36
CA ALA A 13 -7.43 22.76 10.73
C ALA A 13 -7.42 21.23 10.75
N SER A 14 -7.95 20.63 11.82
CA SER A 14 -7.96 19.18 12.06
C SER A 14 -8.60 18.36 10.91
N GLY A 15 -9.47 18.97 10.10
CA GLY A 15 -10.10 18.34 8.94
C GLY A 15 -9.30 18.38 7.63
N GLY A 16 -8.16 19.07 7.55
CA GLY A 16 -7.40 19.25 6.31
C GLY A 16 -6.87 17.92 5.74
N PHE A 17 -6.22 17.11 6.58
CA PHE A 17 -5.70 15.79 6.18
C PHE A 17 -6.80 14.78 5.84
N ILE A 18 -7.94 14.83 6.53
CA ILE A 18 -9.08 13.94 6.24
C ILE A 18 -9.62 14.20 4.83
N ARG A 19 -9.71 15.48 4.43
CA ARG A 19 -10.14 15.85 3.06
C ARG A 19 -9.19 15.31 1.98
N LEU A 20 -7.89 15.26 2.26
CA LEU A 20 -6.89 14.70 1.33
C LEU A 20 -7.08 13.20 1.08
N LEU A 21 -7.49 12.44 2.10
CA LEU A 21 -7.70 10.99 1.98
C LEU A 21 -8.76 10.62 0.94
N PHE A 22 -9.80 11.45 0.81
CA PHE A 22 -10.92 11.24 -0.11
C PHE A 22 -10.67 11.77 -1.53
N ARG A 23 -9.52 12.42 -1.78
CA ARG A 23 -9.18 12.90 -3.13
C ARG A 23 -8.88 11.71 -4.06
N TRP A 24 -9.28 11.78 -5.33
CA TRP A 24 -9.03 10.70 -6.30
C TRP A 24 -7.79 10.92 -7.19
N ARG A 25 -7.54 12.16 -7.63
CA ARG A 25 -6.39 12.45 -8.51
C ARG A 25 -5.09 12.40 -7.72
N GLY A 26 -4.21 11.46 -8.09
CA GLY A 26 -2.90 11.26 -7.45
C GLY A 26 -2.96 10.63 -6.06
N SER A 27 -4.10 10.04 -5.68
CA SER A 27 -4.24 9.39 -4.38
C SER A 27 -3.76 7.94 -4.39
N VAL A 28 -3.45 7.46 -3.19
CA VAL A 28 -3.04 6.06 -2.95
C VAL A 28 -4.11 5.09 -3.47
N TRP A 29 -5.39 5.42 -3.30
CA TRP A 29 -6.51 4.61 -3.81
C TRP A 29 -6.41 4.37 -5.32
N LYS A 30 -6.14 5.42 -6.10
CA LYS A 30 -6.02 5.28 -7.56
C LYS A 30 -4.84 4.41 -7.97
N VAL A 31 -3.78 4.35 -7.16
CA VAL A 31 -2.60 3.52 -7.43
C VAL A 31 -2.84 2.06 -7.03
N VAL A 32 -3.47 1.82 -5.89
CA VAL A 32 -3.53 0.49 -5.25
C VAL A 32 -4.84 -0.27 -5.53
N TYR A 33 -5.90 0.38 -6.04
CA TYR A 33 -7.22 -0.27 -6.17
C TYR A 33 -7.22 -1.60 -6.94
N ARG A 34 -6.38 -1.75 -7.97
CA ARG A 34 -6.29 -2.99 -8.76
C ARG A 34 -5.71 -4.13 -7.94
N GLU A 35 -4.60 -3.87 -7.24
CA GLU A 35 -3.95 -4.85 -6.38
C GLU A 35 -4.82 -5.21 -5.18
N MET A 36 -5.50 -4.22 -4.60
CA MET A 36 -6.45 -4.45 -3.50
C MET A 36 -7.61 -5.34 -3.94
N LEU A 37 -8.19 -5.08 -5.12
CA LEU A 37 -9.26 -5.90 -5.67
C LEU A 37 -8.79 -7.33 -5.92
N LEU A 38 -7.62 -7.51 -6.54
CA LEU A 38 -7.04 -8.83 -6.77
C LEU A 38 -6.82 -9.58 -5.46
N PHE A 39 -6.24 -8.93 -4.45
CA PHE A 39 -6.02 -9.50 -3.13
C PHE A 39 -7.33 -9.94 -2.47
N THR A 40 -8.35 -9.08 -2.49
CA THR A 40 -9.67 -9.40 -1.93
C THR A 40 -10.34 -10.56 -2.65
N VAL A 41 -10.27 -10.62 -3.98
CA VAL A 41 -10.83 -11.73 -4.77
C VAL A 41 -10.12 -13.04 -4.41
N CYS A 42 -8.79 -13.06 -4.38
CA CYS A 42 -8.02 -14.23 -3.98
C CYS A 42 -8.38 -14.70 -2.56
N TYR A 43 -8.52 -13.76 -1.62
CA TYR A 43 -8.90 -14.08 -0.24
C TYR A 43 -10.32 -14.68 -0.17
N ILE A 44 -11.28 -14.10 -0.88
CA ILE A 44 -12.65 -14.64 -0.94
C ILE A 44 -12.65 -16.05 -1.55
N VAL A 45 -11.91 -16.28 -2.63
CA VAL A 45 -11.79 -17.60 -3.26
C VAL A 45 -11.23 -18.63 -2.27
N LEU A 46 -10.16 -18.30 -1.54
CA LEU A 46 -9.61 -19.20 -0.52
C LEU A 46 -10.61 -19.48 0.60
N SER A 47 -11.35 -18.46 1.04
CA SER A 47 -12.40 -18.61 2.06
C SER A 47 -13.54 -19.52 1.59
N LEU A 48 -13.99 -19.37 0.34
CA LEU A 48 -15.02 -20.22 -0.24
C LEU A 48 -14.54 -21.65 -0.42
N LEU A 49 -13.29 -21.86 -0.88
CA LEU A 49 -12.71 -23.19 -0.99
C LEU A 49 -12.68 -23.89 0.38
N TYR A 50 -12.22 -23.19 1.42
CA TYR A 50 -12.16 -23.73 2.78
C TYR A 50 -13.54 -24.15 3.31
N ASN A 51 -14.57 -23.32 3.12
CA ASN A 51 -15.91 -23.56 3.65
C ASN A 51 -16.73 -24.57 2.85
N PHE A 52 -16.61 -24.57 1.51
CA PHE A 52 -17.51 -25.34 0.64
C PHE A 52 -16.87 -26.53 -0.07
N ALA A 53 -15.54 -26.54 -0.26
CA ALA A 53 -14.86 -27.56 -1.06
C ALA A 53 -13.99 -28.53 -0.24
N LEU A 54 -13.41 -28.08 0.88
CA LEU A 54 -12.50 -28.91 1.68
C LEU A 54 -13.24 -29.82 2.66
N THR A 55 -12.85 -31.09 2.70
CA THR A 55 -13.29 -32.06 3.73
C THR A 55 -12.55 -31.80 5.05
N GLU A 56 -13.10 -32.25 6.20
CA GLU A 56 -12.50 -32.01 7.53
C GLU A 56 -11.00 -32.35 7.65
N GLY A 57 -10.57 -33.46 7.04
CA GLY A 57 -9.16 -33.84 7.03
C GLY A 57 -8.25 -32.83 6.30
N GLN A 58 -8.74 -32.25 5.22
CA GLN A 58 -8.02 -31.23 4.43
C GLN A 58 -8.05 -29.87 5.12
N GLN A 59 -9.14 -29.52 5.80
CA GLN A 59 -9.23 -28.28 6.58
C GLN A 59 -8.14 -28.22 7.66
N ARG A 60 -7.91 -29.31 8.40
CA ARG A 60 -6.83 -29.39 9.40
C ARG A 60 -5.43 -29.18 8.81
N ILE A 61 -5.20 -29.63 7.58
CA ILE A 61 -3.92 -29.42 6.89
C ILE A 61 -3.81 -27.94 6.47
N PHE A 62 -4.89 -27.37 5.93
CA PHE A 62 -4.95 -25.96 5.56
C PHE A 62 -4.68 -25.04 6.75
N GLU A 63 -5.27 -25.31 7.92
CA GLU A 63 -5.03 -24.56 9.16
C GLU A 63 -3.55 -24.57 9.56
N LYS A 64 -2.87 -25.72 9.45
CA LYS A 64 -1.42 -25.82 9.72
C LYS A 64 -0.60 -24.97 8.75
N VAL A 65 -0.99 -24.93 7.47
CA VAL A 65 -0.33 -24.09 6.46
C VAL A 65 -0.53 -22.61 6.78
N VAL A 66 -1.75 -22.19 7.12
CA VAL A 66 -2.03 -20.80 7.51
C VAL A 66 -1.24 -20.41 8.75
N PHE A 67 -1.20 -21.28 9.76
CA PHE A 67 -0.41 -21.06 10.97
C PHE A 67 1.08 -20.91 10.63
N PHE A 68 1.65 -21.81 9.83
CA PHE A 68 3.01 -21.71 9.34
C PHE A 68 3.27 -20.35 8.66
N CYS A 69 2.44 -19.96 7.70
CA CYS A 69 2.58 -18.67 7.00
C CYS A 69 2.49 -17.47 7.96
N SER A 70 1.60 -17.49 8.94
CA SER A 70 1.48 -16.41 9.93
C SER A 70 2.77 -16.21 10.72
N THR A 71 3.43 -17.31 11.13
CA THR A 71 4.72 -17.24 11.82
C THR A 71 5.77 -16.57 10.94
N PHE A 72 5.89 -16.90 9.65
CA PHE A 72 6.89 -16.27 8.77
C PHE A 72 6.65 -14.79 8.51
N MET A 73 5.39 -14.32 8.50
CA MET A 73 5.10 -12.90 8.29
C MET A 73 5.68 -12.04 9.43
N ASP A 74 5.64 -12.52 10.67
CA ASP A 74 6.15 -11.80 11.83
C ASP A 74 7.69 -11.72 11.86
N LEU A 75 8.39 -12.65 11.20
CA LEU A 75 9.85 -12.69 11.17
C LEU A 75 10.46 -11.60 10.27
N ILE A 76 9.73 -11.10 9.26
CA ILE A 76 10.30 -10.18 8.26
C ILE A 76 9.93 -8.73 8.62
N PRO A 77 10.89 -7.86 8.98
CA PRO A 77 10.61 -6.46 9.30
C PRO A 77 10.39 -5.62 8.03
N LEU A 78 9.29 -5.87 7.32
CA LEU A 78 8.96 -5.21 6.05
C LEU A 78 8.85 -3.70 6.19
N SER A 79 8.28 -3.20 7.28
CA SER A 79 8.12 -1.76 7.54
C SER A 79 9.47 -1.04 7.59
N PHE A 80 10.48 -1.67 8.20
CA PHE A 80 11.83 -1.12 8.28
C PHE A 80 12.44 -1.02 6.87
N MET A 81 12.43 -2.11 6.11
CA MET A 81 12.99 -2.14 4.76
C MET A 81 12.30 -1.14 3.82
N LEU A 82 10.97 -1.07 3.87
CA LEU A 82 10.18 -0.12 3.09
C LEU A 82 10.53 1.33 3.46
N GLY A 83 10.74 1.61 4.75
CA GLY A 83 11.15 2.93 5.24
C GLY A 83 12.47 3.40 4.62
N PHE A 84 13.52 2.57 4.60
CA PHE A 84 14.79 2.92 3.93
C PHE A 84 14.61 3.10 2.42
N TYR A 85 13.90 2.17 1.79
CA TYR A 85 13.70 2.19 0.35
C TYR A 85 12.96 3.44 -0.13
N VAL A 86 11.86 3.79 0.53
CA VAL A 86 11.07 4.99 0.23
C VAL A 86 11.88 6.26 0.47
N SER A 87 12.63 6.33 1.58
CA SER A 87 13.48 7.49 1.90
C SER A 87 14.55 7.71 0.83
N PHE A 88 15.19 6.63 0.38
CA PHE A 88 16.19 6.68 -0.70
C PHE A 88 15.59 7.17 -2.02
N ILE A 89 14.42 6.66 -2.41
CA ILE A 89 13.74 7.09 -3.63
C ILE A 89 13.33 8.57 -3.56
N ALA A 90 12.77 9.00 -2.43
CA ALA A 90 12.34 10.38 -2.24
C ALA A 90 13.52 11.37 -2.39
N ALA A 91 14.67 11.04 -1.81
CA ALA A 91 15.89 11.84 -1.95
C ALA A 91 16.34 11.95 -3.42
N ARG A 92 16.34 10.82 -4.15
CA ARG A 92 16.69 10.80 -5.58
C ARG A 92 15.72 11.58 -6.44
N TRP A 93 14.42 11.44 -6.18
CA TRP A 93 13.38 12.15 -6.92
C TRP A 93 13.57 13.67 -6.80
N TRP A 94 13.86 14.17 -5.59
CA TRP A 94 14.13 15.59 -5.39
C TRP A 94 15.42 16.07 -6.07
N SER A 95 16.49 15.26 -5.99
CA SER A 95 17.74 15.55 -6.70
C SER A 95 17.55 15.66 -8.20
N GLN A 96 16.72 14.80 -8.80
CA GLN A 96 16.37 14.89 -10.22
C GLN A 96 15.57 16.15 -10.55
N PHE A 97 14.63 16.54 -9.68
CA PHE A 97 13.83 17.75 -9.88
C PHE A 97 14.70 19.02 -9.90
N ILE A 98 15.68 19.13 -8.99
CA ILE A 98 16.60 20.28 -8.95
C ILE A 98 17.58 20.28 -10.14
N ALA A 99 17.93 19.11 -10.67
CA ALA A 99 18.84 18.98 -11.81
C ALA A 99 18.24 19.46 -13.15
N ILE A 100 16.92 19.72 -13.20
CA ILE A 100 16.27 20.30 -14.38
C ILE A 100 16.80 21.74 -14.57
N PRO A 101 17.44 22.05 -15.70
CA PRO A 101 17.99 23.38 -15.94
C PRO A 101 16.87 24.40 -16.14
N TRP A 102 17.00 25.55 -15.48
CA TRP A 102 16.11 26.69 -15.66
C TRP A 102 16.79 27.74 -16.54
N PRO A 103 16.08 28.31 -17.53
CA PRO A 103 16.62 29.35 -18.41
C PRO A 103 16.80 30.71 -17.71
N ASP A 104 16.38 30.83 -16.45
CA ASP A 104 16.50 32.04 -15.62
C ASP A 104 17.94 32.30 -15.13
N LYS A 105 18.89 31.44 -15.48
CA LYS A 105 20.33 31.58 -15.19
C LYS A 105 21.14 31.82 -16.45
#